data_AF-A0A6L2ZW68-F1
#
_entry.id   AF-A0A6L2ZW68-F1
#
_cell.length_a   1.000
_cell.length_b   1.000
_cell.length_c   1.000
_cell.angle_alpha   90.00
_cell.angle_beta   90.00
_cell.angle_gamma   90.00
#
_symmetry.space_group_name_H-M   'P 1'
#
loop_
_entity.id
_entity.type
_entity.pdbx_description
1 polymer ?
#
loop_
_entity_poly.entity_id
_entity_poly.type
_entity_poly.pdbx_seq_one_letter_code
_entity_poly.pdbx_strand_id
1 'polypeptide(L)'
;MKKIVVRQTKLAVLEIIQGGKVLFKGNTNEIKEHYGVNQNKINQWRGHGYEIEKGRVPRPTTIYAKTVGHVYGSVAQEVNVTNTYLEELEEEKLRETETKEERQLRRQTKRKIMMESLREEYFNG
;
A
#
# COMPACT_ATOMS: atom_id res chain seq x y z
N MET A 1 9.53 11.99 8.18
CA MET A 1 10.14 10.69 8.55
C MET A 1 9.52 9.59 7.70
N LYS A 2 10.26 8.53 7.35
CA LYS A 2 9.69 7.35 6.70
C LYS A 2 9.46 6.28 7.75
N LYS A 3 8.27 5.68 7.77
CA LYS A 3 7.95 4.56 8.67
C LYS A 3 7.51 3.37 7.84
N ILE A 4 7.98 2.19 8.22
CA ILE A 4 7.53 0.93 7.64
C ILE A 4 6.21 0.57 8.34
N VAL A 5 5.13 0.51 7.58
CA VAL A 5 3.82 0.05 8.04
C VAL A 5 3.49 -1.24 7.32
N VAL A 6 3.06 -2.25 8.06
CA VAL A 6 2.55 -3.49 7.49
C VAL A 6 1.07 -3.31 7.20
N ARG A 7 0.66 -3.40 5.94
CA ARG A 7 -0.74 -3.31 5.51
C ARG A 7 -1.19 -4.61 4.88
N GLN A 8 -2.42 -5.02 5.19
CA GLN A 8 -3.10 -6.08 4.45
C GLN A 8 -3.56 -5.51 3.11
N THR A 9 -3.04 -6.03 2.01
CA THR A 9 -3.35 -5.55 0.68
C THR A 9 -3.61 -6.70 -0.28
N LYS A 10 -4.36 -6.43 -1.34
CA LYS A 10 -4.67 -7.40 -2.38
C LYS A 10 -3.45 -7.55 -3.30
N LEU A 11 -2.74 -8.66 -3.18
CA LEU A 11 -1.59 -9.00 -4.01
C LEU A 11 -2.04 -9.76 -5.25
N ALA A 12 -1.47 -9.41 -6.40
CA ALA A 12 -1.67 -10.17 -7.62
C ALA A 12 -0.89 -11.50 -7.53
N VAL A 13 -1.55 -12.58 -7.95
CA VAL A 13 -0.91 -13.89 -8.19
C VAL A 13 -0.59 -13.96 -9.67
N LEU A 14 0.69 -14.21 -9.97
CA LEU A 14 1.20 -14.27 -11.33
C LEU A 14 1.75 -15.67 -11.62
N GLU A 15 1.57 -16.12 -12.85
CA GLU A 15 2.32 -17.23 -13.44
C GLU A 15 3.46 -16.67 -14.26
N ILE A 16 4.69 -17.06 -13.91
CA ILE A 16 5.90 -16.74 -14.67
C ILE A 16 6.10 -17.84 -15.71
N ILE A 17 6.15 -17.46 -16.98
CA ILE A 17 6.11 -18.37 -18.12
C ILE A 17 7.29 -18.09 -19.04
N GLN A 18 7.93 -19.15 -19.54
CA GLN A 18 8.96 -19.09 -20.56
C GLN A 18 8.78 -20.25 -21.53
N GLY A 19 8.82 -19.99 -22.85
CA GLY A 19 8.64 -21.03 -23.86
C GLY A 19 7.34 -21.83 -23.74
N GLY A 20 6.27 -21.20 -23.22
CA GLY A 20 4.97 -21.84 -23.00
C GLY A 20 4.87 -22.71 -21.75
N LYS A 21 5.94 -22.83 -20.94
CA LYS A 21 5.94 -23.56 -19.67
C LYS A 21 5.86 -22.61 -18.48
N VAL A 22 4.99 -22.91 -17.53
CA VAL A 22 4.92 -22.21 -16.24
C VAL A 22 6.15 -22.61 -15.43
N LEU A 23 7.02 -21.65 -15.14
CA LEU A 23 8.22 -21.83 -14.31
C LEU A 23 7.91 -21.66 -12.82
N PHE A 24 7.00 -20.75 -12.49
CA PHE A 24 6.62 -20.45 -11.12
C PHE A 24 5.24 -19.82 -11.06
N LYS A 25 4.52 -20.04 -9.95
CA LYS A 25 3.23 -19.45 -9.65
C LYS A 25 3.22 -18.96 -8.21
N GLY A 26 2.96 -17.67 -8.02
CA GLY A 26 2.93 -17.09 -6.68
C GLY A 26 2.54 -15.63 -6.70
N ASN A 27 2.42 -15.04 -5.52
CA ASN A 27 2.18 -13.62 -5.38
C ASN A 27 3.43 -12.78 -5.67
N THR A 28 3.27 -11.47 -5.83
CA THR A 28 4.37 -10.56 -6.16
C THR A 28 5.57 -10.65 -5.20
N ASN A 29 5.36 -10.90 -3.90
CA ASN A 29 6.44 -10.99 -2.93
C ASN A 29 7.19 -12.31 -3.06
N GLU A 30 6.46 -13.43 -3.18
CA GLU A 30 7.03 -14.76 -3.43
C GLU A 30 7.89 -14.78 -4.71
N ILE A 31 7.46 -14.06 -5.75
CA ILE A 31 8.22 -13.94 -7.00
C ILE A 31 9.53 -13.17 -6.80
N LYS A 32 9.50 -12.08 -6.01
CA LYS A 32 10.72 -11.30 -5.70
C LYS A 32 11.72 -12.17 -4.95
N GLU A 33 11.25 -12.93 -3.98
CA GLU A 33 12.07 -13.82 -3.17
C GLU A 33 12.63 -14.97 -4.00
N HIS A 34 11.78 -15.67 -4.76
CA HIS A 34 12.18 -16.83 -5.55
C HIS A 34 13.20 -16.51 -6.63
N TYR A 35 13.03 -15.38 -7.34
CA TYR A 35 13.90 -15.00 -8.46
C TYR A 35 14.96 -13.95 -8.10
N GLY A 36 14.96 -13.41 -6.89
CA GLY A 36 15.85 -12.31 -6.49
C GLY A 36 15.65 -11.03 -7.33
N VAL A 37 14.43 -10.79 -7.82
CA VAL A 37 14.13 -9.67 -8.73
C VAL A 37 13.37 -8.55 -8.03
N ASN A 38 13.49 -7.33 -8.56
CA ASN A 38 12.74 -6.18 -8.05
C ASN A 38 11.37 -6.01 -8.74
N GLN A 39 10.55 -5.08 -8.22
CA GLN A 39 9.22 -4.80 -8.78
C GLN A 39 9.26 -4.36 -10.25
N ASN A 40 10.28 -3.61 -10.66
CA ASN A 40 10.42 -3.14 -12.05
C ASN A 40 10.58 -4.31 -13.01
N LYS A 41 11.35 -5.33 -12.63
CA LYS A 41 11.51 -6.54 -13.45
C LYS A 41 10.21 -7.33 -13.58
N ILE A 42 9.46 -7.46 -12.48
CA ILE A 42 8.14 -8.10 -12.50
C ILE A 42 7.18 -7.31 -13.40
N ASN A 43 7.21 -5.98 -13.35
CA ASN A 43 6.39 -5.13 -14.21
C ASN A 43 6.77 -5.30 -15.70
N GLN A 44 8.05 -5.46 -16.03
CA GLN A 44 8.49 -5.79 -17.39
C GLN A 44 7.91 -7.13 -17.87
N TRP A 45 7.99 -8.18 -17.05
CA TRP A 45 7.40 -9.48 -17.38
C TRP A 45 5.89 -9.41 -17.57
N ARG A 46 5.18 -8.61 -16.75
CA ARG A 46 3.74 -8.37 -16.92
C ARG A 46 3.43 -7.62 -18.21
N GLY A 47 4.27 -6.64 -18.58
CA GLY A 47 4.17 -5.94 -19.86
C GLY A 47 4.26 -6.90 -21.04
N HIS A 48 5.22 -7.82 -21.03
CA HIS A 48 5.30 -8.88 -22.04
C HIS A 48 4.08 -9.81 -22.02
N GLY A 49 3.58 -10.16 -20.84
CA GLY A 49 2.37 -10.99 -20.72
C GLY A 49 1.16 -10.34 -21.39
N TYR A 50 0.99 -9.03 -21.23
CA TYR A 50 -0.08 -8.27 -21.87
C TYR A 50 0.04 -8.24 -23.40
N GLU A 51 1.25 -8.10 -23.94
CA GLU A 51 1.48 -8.18 -25.38
C GLU A 51 1.11 -9.55 -25.95
N ILE A 52 1.39 -10.62 -25.19
CA ILE A 52 1.10 -12.00 -25.59
C ILE A 52 -0.41 -12.26 -25.54
N GLU A 53 -1.11 -11.75 -24.53
CA GLU A 53 -2.58 -11.80 -24.47
C GLU A 53 -3.24 -11.08 -25.65
N LYS A 54 -2.58 -10.06 -26.22
CA LYS A 54 -3.00 -9.38 -27.45
C LYS A 54 -2.67 -10.13 -28.75
N GLY A 55 -2.08 -11.32 -28.66
CA GLY A 55 -1.75 -12.17 -29.81
C GLY A 55 -0.30 -12.10 -30.27
N ARG A 56 0.60 -11.42 -29.54
CA ARG A 56 2.04 -11.48 -29.84
C ARG A 56 2.57 -12.88 -29.51
N VAL A 57 3.28 -13.50 -30.46
CA VAL A 57 3.99 -14.76 -30.20
C VAL A 57 5.32 -14.45 -29.51
N PRO A 58 5.56 -14.90 -28.26
CA PRO A 58 6.82 -14.69 -27.58
C PRO A 58 7.92 -15.55 -28.19
N ARG A 59 9.17 -15.09 -28.12
CA ARG A 59 10.32 -15.95 -28.43
C ARG A 59 10.44 -17.03 -27.35
N PRO A 60 11.00 -18.22 -27.65
CA PRO A 60 11.15 -19.29 -26.65
C PRO A 60 11.90 -18.86 -25.39
N THR A 61 12.83 -17.91 -25.50
CA THR A 61 13.62 -17.38 -24.38
C THR A 61 12.93 -16.27 -23.60
N THR A 62 11.84 -15.70 -24.11
CA THR A 62 11.14 -14.58 -23.47
C THR A 62 10.41 -15.06 -22.22
N ILE A 63 10.76 -14.44 -21.08
CA ILE A 63 10.02 -14.61 -19.82
C ILE A 63 8.91 -13.55 -19.77
N TYR A 64 7.70 -13.99 -19.44
CA TYR A 64 6.55 -13.12 -19.24
C TYR A 64 5.72 -13.58 -18.04
N ALA A 65 4.86 -12.69 -17.55
CA ALA A 65 4.01 -12.95 -16.40
C ALA A 65 2.54 -12.77 -16.75
N LYS A 66 1.70 -13.75 -16.42
CA LYS A 66 0.24 -13.68 -16.59
C LYS A 66 -0.43 -13.55 -15.23
N THR A 67 -1.41 -12.65 -15.11
CA THR A 67 -2.19 -12.53 -13.87
C THR A 67 -3.25 -13.60 -13.84
N VAL A 68 -3.27 -14.42 -12.78
CA VAL A 68 -4.20 -15.55 -12.65
C VAL A 68 -5.16 -15.41 -11.47
N GLY A 69 -4.91 -14.47 -10.58
CA GLY A 69 -5.77 -14.24 -9.43
C GLY A 69 -5.23 -13.17 -8.50
N HIS A 70 -5.86 -13.05 -7.35
CA HIS A 70 -5.45 -12.15 -6.30
C HIS A 70 -5.64 -12.80 -4.93
N VAL A 71 -4.72 -12.55 -4.01
CA VAL A 71 -4.75 -13.05 -2.63
C VAL A 71 -4.46 -11.89 -1.69
N TYR A 72 -5.07 -11.89 -0.50
CA TYR A 72 -4.73 -10.91 0.53
C TYR A 72 -3.40 -11.30 1.19
N GLY A 73 -2.48 -10.35 1.26
CA GLY A 73 -1.20 -10.56 1.93
C GLY A 73 -0.72 -9.30 2.63
N SER A 74 0.12 -9.50 3.64
CA SER A 74 0.81 -8.45 4.36
C SER A 74 1.96 -7.90 3.52
N VAL A 75 1.94 -6.59 3.26
CA VAL A 75 3.00 -5.88 2.56
C VAL A 75 3.57 -4.83 3.50
N ALA A 76 4.89 -4.85 3.67
CA ALA A 76 5.62 -3.76 4.30
C ALA A 76 5.74 -2.61 3.30
N GLN A 77 5.12 -1.47 3.61
CA GLN A 77 5.18 -0.27 2.80
C GLN A 77 5.91 0.83 3.57
N GLU A 78 6.88 1.47 2.91
CA GLU A 78 7.39 2.77 3.37
C GLU A 78 6.32 3.82 3.14
N VAL A 79 5.82 4.41 4.21
CA VAL A 79 4.88 5.52 4.15
C VAL A 79 5.64 6.78 4.56
N ASN A 80 5.47 7.84 3.76
CA ASN A 80 5.88 9.17 4.18
C ASN A 80 4.95 9.59 5.31
N VAL A 81 5.52 9.71 6.51
CA VAL A 81 4.82 10.18 7.68
C VAL A 81 4.62 11.69 7.51
N THR A 82 3.42 12.09 7.11
CA THR A 82 2.98 13.49 7.21
C THR A 82 2.53 13.78 8.64
N ASN A 83 2.57 15.04 9.06
CA ASN A 83 2.11 15.45 10.41
C ASN A 83 0.66 14.98 10.68
N THR A 84 -0.21 15.05 9.67
CA THR A 84 -1.58 14.52 9.72
C THR A 84 -1.66 13.03 10.07
N TYR A 85 -0.77 12.19 9.52
CA TYR A 85 -0.77 10.76 9.83
C TYR A 85 -0.30 10.46 11.27
N LEU A 86 0.62 11.28 11.81
CA LEU A 86 1.03 11.18 13.21
C LEU A 86 -0.08 11.59 14.15
N GLU A 87 -0.75 12.72 13.85
CA GLU A 87 -1.88 13.20 14.64
C GLU A 87 -3.03 12.19 14.64
N GLU A 88 -3.35 11.58 13.50
CA GLU A 88 -4.38 10.53 13.41
C GLU A 88 -4.03 9.28 14.23
N LEU A 89 -2.76 8.83 14.18
CA LEU A 89 -2.27 7.69 14.95
C LEU A 89 -2.25 7.98 16.46
N GLU A 90 -1.82 9.17 16.87
CA GLU A 90 -1.85 9.59 18.28
C GLU A 90 -3.29 9.69 18.78
N GLU A 91 -4.19 10.27 17.98
CA GLU A 91 -5.61 10.29 18.30
C GLU A 91 -6.23 8.90 18.39
N GLU A 92 -5.82 7.97 17.53
CA GLU A 92 -6.31 6.59 17.53
C GLU A 92 -5.86 5.84 18.77
N LYS A 93 -4.58 5.94 19.14
CA LYS A 93 -4.07 5.39 20.41
C LYS A 93 -4.78 5.97 21.62
N LEU A 94 -5.00 7.29 21.63
CA LEU A 94 -5.76 7.93 22.70
C LEU A 94 -7.21 7.44 22.75
N ARG A 95 -7.85 7.20 21.60
CA ARG A 95 -9.21 6.63 21.56
C ARG A 95 -9.26 5.24 22.17
N GLU A 96 -8.24 4.41 21.99
CA GLU A 96 -8.20 3.06 22.56
C GLU A 96 -8.06 3.07 24.09
N THR A 97 -7.41 4.08 24.66
CA THR A 97 -7.14 4.18 26.10
C THR A 97 -8.12 5.06 26.88
N GLU A 98 -8.81 5.99 26.21
CA GLU A 98 -9.74 6.93 26.84
C GLU A 98 -11.12 6.33 27.15
N THR A 99 -11.65 6.71 28.31
CA THR A 99 -13.05 6.53 28.64
C THR A 99 -13.96 7.43 27.79
N LYS A 100 -15.26 7.14 27.74
CA LYS A 100 -16.23 7.94 26.97
C LYS A 100 -16.27 9.40 27.41
N GLU A 101 -16.14 9.67 28.71
CA GLU A 101 -16.18 11.02 29.29
C GLU A 101 -14.93 11.83 28.93
N GLU A 102 -13.74 11.24 29.03
CA GLU A 102 -12.48 11.86 28.62
C GLU A 102 -12.48 12.21 27.14
N ARG A 103 -12.99 11.30 26.30
CA ARG A 103 -13.13 11.54 24.86
C ARG A 103 -14.07 12.70 24.55
N GLN A 104 -15.17 12.82 25.30
CA GLN A 104 -16.14 13.89 25.15
C GLN A 104 -15.54 15.25 25.57
N LEU A 105 -14.85 15.29 26.71
CA LEU A 105 -14.16 16.48 27.19
C LEU A 105 -13.09 16.93 26.20
N ARG A 106 -12.26 16.02 25.69
CA ARG A 106 -11.23 16.32 24.68
C ARG A 106 -11.82 16.97 23.42
N ARG A 107 -12.95 16.45 22.92
CA ARG A 107 -13.64 17.02 21.75
C ARG A 107 -14.18 18.41 22.03
N GLN A 108 -14.71 18.66 23.22
CA GLN A 108 -15.17 20.00 23.62
C GLN A 108 -14.00 20.99 23.70
N THR A 109 -12.90 20.58 24.34
CA THR A 109 -11.70 21.42 24.46
C THR A 109 -11.10 21.74 23.09
N LYS A 110 -10.97 20.75 22.19
CA LYS A 110 -10.49 20.97 20.82
C LYS A 110 -11.37 21.95 20.04
N ARG A 111 -12.70 21.83 20.16
CA ARG A 111 -13.64 22.77 19.52
C ARG A 111 -13.49 24.18 20.08
N LYS A 112 -13.30 24.32 21.39
CA LYS A 112 -13.13 25.63 22.03
C LYS A 112 -11.87 26.33 21.53
N ILE A 113 -10.74 25.62 21.51
CA ILE A 113 -9.46 26.13 20.99
C ILE A 113 -9.59 26.54 19.53
N MET A 114 -10.23 25.72 18.68
CA MET A 114 -10.43 26.03 17.27
C MET A 114 -11.26 27.31 17.06
N MET A 115 -12.31 27.50 17.86
CA MET A 115 -13.15 28.70 17.77
C MET A 115 -12.41 29.95 18.25
N GLU A 116 -11.54 29.82 19.24
CA GLU A 116 -10.72 30.90 19.76
C GLU A 116 -9.65 31.33 18.74
N SER A 117 -8.96 30.38 18.11
CA SER A 117 -8.00 30.67 17.05
C SER A 117 -8.64 31.32 15.82
N LEU A 118 -9.81 30.83 15.39
CA LEU A 118 -10.56 31.44 14.28
C LEU A 118 -11.03 32.86 14.62
N ARG A 119 -11.38 33.12 15.88
CA ARG A 119 -11.75 34.45 16.35
C ARG A 119 -10.55 35.40 16.33
N GLU A 120 -9.39 34.96 16.80
CA GLU A 120 -8.17 35.77 16.75
C GLU A 120 -7.77 36.12 15.31
N GLU A 121 -7.85 35.17 14.38
CA GLU A 121 -7.61 35.42 12.95
C GLU A 121 -8.61 36.42 12.34
N TYR A 122 -9.89 36.34 12.71
CA TYR A 122 -10.93 37.25 12.19
C TYR A 122 -10.87 38.67 12.76
N PHE A 123 -10.36 38.86 13.97
CA PHE A 123 -10.32 40.16 14.64
C PHE A 123 -8.95 40.85 14.57
N ASN A 124 -7.86 40.12 14.27
CA ASN A 124 -6.51 40.66 14.14
C ASN A 124 -5.92 40.60 12.70
N GLY A 125 -6.69 40.16 11.70
CA GLY A 125 -6.34 40.20 10.27
C GLY A 125 -6.99 41.36 9.55
#